data_AF-A0A7S1DRB9-F1
#
_entry.id   AF-A0A7S1DRB9-F1
#
_cell.length_a   1.000
_cell.length_b   1.000
_cell.length_c   1.000
_cell.angle_alpha   90.00
_cell.angle_beta   90.00
_cell.angle_gamma   90.00
#
_symmetry.space_group_name_H-M   'P 1'
#
loop_
_entity.id
_entity.type
_entity.pdbx_description
1 polymer ?
#
loop_
_entity_poly.entity_id
_entity_poly.type
_entity_poly.pdbx_seq_one_letter_code
_entity_poly.pdbx_strand_id
1 'polypeptide(L)'
;WAAVLDAGAGFGSVCWLLGLQRCRTLSAVTASKTGTYGHGSLQTAIDSAGAPARVHLGNWRDEQFLSGRKFDVVVADYLLGAVEFHWPHGADRVMDRLFDAVRPGGYLLVVGVEPYEGVLDSRQGGAHDQLVLDLEALGDTAAALAGKTSYRELPEDWVIHQIQRREGFQVVASERFPMTLTAKSLRKQVSFARDKAREITNEGLRKAFLRRADQLEEGL
;
A
#
# COMPACT_ATOMS: atom_id res chain seq x y z
N TRP A 1 -16.39 4.69 -17.18
CA TRP A 1 -16.94 4.91 -15.83
C TRP A 1 -17.20 6.40 -15.64
N ALA A 2 -18.24 6.78 -14.90
CA ALA A 2 -18.54 8.20 -14.71
C ALA A 2 -17.56 8.83 -13.71
N ALA A 3 -17.79 8.69 -12.40
CA ALA A 3 -16.92 9.21 -11.36
C ALA A 3 -16.06 8.10 -10.74
N VAL A 4 -14.74 8.25 -10.84
CA VAL A 4 -13.76 7.29 -10.29
C VAL A 4 -12.99 7.94 -9.16
N LEU A 5 -12.80 7.19 -8.07
CA LEU A 5 -11.91 7.54 -6.96
C LEU A 5 -10.71 6.60 -6.97
N ASP A 6 -9.51 7.15 -7.09
CA ASP A 6 -8.28 6.49 -6.65
C ASP A 6 -8.03 6.89 -5.19
N ALA A 7 -8.29 5.97 -4.27
CA ALA A 7 -8.33 6.23 -2.84
C ALA A 7 -6.94 6.29 -2.18
N GLY A 8 -5.88 5.90 -2.88
CA GLY A 8 -4.51 5.85 -2.38
C GLY A 8 -3.52 6.05 -3.51
N ALA A 9 -3.64 7.19 -4.18
CA ALA A 9 -3.02 7.47 -5.46
C ALA A 9 -1.48 7.43 -5.40
N GLY A 10 -0.93 6.53 -6.19
CA GLY A 10 0.45 6.54 -6.62
C GLY A 10 0.56 6.99 -8.08
N PHE A 11 1.80 7.09 -8.58
CA PHE A 11 2.02 7.45 -9.98
C PHE A 11 1.48 6.36 -10.94
N GLY A 12 1.66 5.08 -10.58
CA GLY A 12 1.21 3.94 -11.38
C GLY A 12 -0.31 3.88 -11.53
N SER A 13 -1.04 3.93 -10.41
CA SER A 13 -2.52 3.89 -10.40
C SER A 13 -3.12 5.07 -11.18
N VAL A 14 -2.58 6.28 -11.01
CA VAL A 14 -3.00 7.47 -11.75
C VAL A 14 -2.75 7.31 -13.24
N CYS A 15 -1.55 6.92 -13.66
CA CYS A 15 -1.25 6.70 -15.08
C CYS A 15 -2.15 5.64 -15.71
N TRP A 16 -2.41 4.53 -15.01
CA TRP A 16 -3.31 3.48 -15.47
C TRP A 16 -4.74 4.01 -15.66
N LEU A 17 -5.31 4.67 -14.65
CA LEU A 17 -6.67 5.21 -14.69
C LEU A 17 -6.86 6.30 -15.75
N LEU A 18 -5.85 7.14 -15.97
CA LEU A 18 -5.84 8.12 -17.05
C LEU A 18 -5.79 7.44 -18.42
N GLY A 19 -5.01 6.36 -18.56
CA GLY A 19 -4.87 5.58 -19.78
C GLY A 19 -6.15 4.85 -20.21
N LEU A 20 -7.09 4.58 -19.29
CA LEU A 20 -8.36 3.93 -19.62
C LEU A 20 -9.25 4.78 -20.55
N GLN A 21 -9.04 6.10 -20.65
CA GLN A 21 -9.80 7.06 -21.47
C GLN A 21 -11.33 7.02 -21.34
N ARG A 22 -11.86 6.26 -20.38
CA ARG A 22 -13.29 6.02 -20.17
C ARG A 22 -13.80 6.67 -18.89
N CYS A 23 -12.94 7.36 -18.13
CA CYS A 23 -13.27 8.02 -16.88
C CYS A 23 -13.78 9.45 -17.15
N ARG A 24 -15.03 9.76 -16.80
CA ARG A 24 -15.57 11.12 -16.96
C ARG A 24 -14.97 12.10 -15.95
N THR A 25 -14.75 11.66 -14.72
CA THR A 25 -13.98 12.38 -13.71
C THR A 25 -13.14 11.43 -12.88
N LEU A 26 -11.95 11.88 -12.47
CA LEU A 26 -11.06 11.15 -11.57
C LEU A 26 -10.75 12.00 -10.33
N SER A 27 -10.99 11.46 -9.14
CA SER A 27 -10.49 12.00 -7.88
C SER A 27 -9.36 11.11 -7.38
N ALA A 28 -8.15 11.64 -7.24
CA ALA A 28 -7.00 10.92 -6.75
C ALA A 28 -6.66 11.39 -5.32
N VAL A 29 -6.43 10.49 -4.38
CA VAL A 29 -6.17 10.83 -2.96
C VAL A 29 -4.71 10.56 -2.62
N THR A 30 -4.02 11.51 -1.99
CA THR A 30 -2.70 11.25 -1.40
C THR A 30 -2.61 11.89 -0.02
N ALA A 31 -1.97 11.19 0.91
CA ALA A 31 -1.62 11.73 2.23
C ALA A 31 -0.29 12.53 2.21
N SER A 32 0.47 12.47 1.11
CA SER A 32 1.76 13.14 1.00
C SER A 32 1.67 14.47 0.25
N LYS A 33 2.33 15.50 0.79
CA LYS A 33 2.50 16.79 0.09
C LYS A 33 3.63 16.75 -0.95
N THR A 34 4.69 15.98 -0.67
CA THR A 34 5.96 16.01 -1.41
C THR A 34 6.40 14.60 -1.84
N GLY A 35 7.45 14.54 -2.67
CA GLY A 35 7.97 13.30 -3.23
C GLY A 35 7.16 12.82 -4.45
N THR A 36 7.55 11.67 -5.01
CA THR A 36 6.97 11.13 -6.26
C THR A 36 5.46 10.86 -6.16
N TYR A 37 4.97 10.51 -4.97
CA TYR A 37 3.54 10.29 -4.68
C TYR A 37 2.88 11.51 -4.00
N GLY A 38 3.61 12.63 -3.95
CA GLY A 38 3.13 13.88 -3.37
C GLY A 38 2.10 14.55 -4.27
N HIS A 39 1.22 15.32 -3.64
CA HIS A 39 0.16 16.07 -4.31
C HIS A 39 0.65 16.86 -5.54
N GLY A 40 1.78 17.57 -5.42
CA GLY A 40 2.32 18.38 -6.53
C GLY A 40 2.68 17.52 -7.75
N SER A 41 3.43 16.44 -7.55
CA SER A 41 3.87 15.55 -8.63
C SER A 41 2.69 14.85 -9.31
N LEU A 42 1.71 14.39 -8.53
CA LEU A 42 0.51 13.76 -9.07
C LEU A 42 -0.36 14.77 -9.85
N GLN A 43 -0.49 16.01 -9.34
CA GLN A 43 -1.27 17.05 -10.02
C GLN A 43 -0.62 17.41 -11.36
N THR A 44 0.71 17.55 -11.40
CA THR A 44 1.44 17.79 -12.66
C THR A 44 1.23 16.66 -13.67
N ALA A 45 1.22 15.40 -13.23
CA ALA A 45 0.98 14.26 -14.11
C ALA A 45 -0.45 14.28 -14.69
N ILE A 46 -1.44 14.60 -13.86
CA ILE A 46 -2.84 14.76 -14.28
C ILE A 46 -3.00 15.91 -15.28
N ASP A 47 -2.40 17.08 -14.99
CA ASP A 47 -2.51 18.26 -15.83
C ASP A 47 -1.88 18.01 -17.21
N SER A 48 -0.73 17.32 -17.24
CA SER A 48 -0.04 16.94 -18.48
C SER A 48 -0.85 15.98 -19.35
N ALA A 49 -1.70 15.15 -18.73
CA ALA A 49 -2.59 14.24 -19.45
C ALA A 49 -3.87 14.93 -19.98
N GLY A 50 -4.14 16.17 -19.59
CA GLY A 50 -5.33 16.91 -20.02
C GLY A 50 -6.66 16.30 -19.56
N ALA A 51 -6.64 15.44 -18.54
CA ALA A 51 -7.81 14.72 -18.08
C ALA A 51 -8.62 15.54 -17.06
N PRO A 52 -9.95 15.36 -16.99
CA PRO A 52 -10.80 15.96 -15.96
C PRO A 52 -10.58 15.26 -14.60
N ALA A 53 -9.41 15.46 -14.01
CA ALA A 53 -8.98 14.83 -12.78
C ALA A 53 -8.50 15.85 -11.74
N ARG A 54 -8.60 15.50 -10.46
CA ARG A 54 -8.15 16.34 -9.34
C ARG A 54 -7.47 15.47 -8.28
N VAL A 55 -6.34 15.95 -7.77
CA VAL A 55 -5.72 15.37 -6.58
C VAL A 55 -6.30 16.01 -5.31
N HIS A 56 -6.66 15.19 -4.35
CA HIS A 56 -7.12 15.58 -3.02
C HIS A 56 -6.02 15.23 -2.03
N LEU A 57 -5.41 16.25 -1.45
CA LEU A 57 -4.48 16.07 -0.35
C LEU A 57 -5.27 15.83 0.94
N GLY A 58 -5.11 14.67 1.55
CA GLY A 58 -5.74 14.35 2.82
C GLY A 58 -5.53 12.90 3.23
N ASN A 59 -6.07 12.54 4.38
CA ASN A 59 -5.87 11.22 4.98
C ASN A 59 -7.23 10.67 5.43
N TRP A 60 -7.48 9.40 5.14
CA TRP A 60 -8.68 8.67 5.55
C TRP A 60 -8.85 8.52 7.07
N ARG A 61 -7.93 9.04 7.89
CA ARG A 61 -8.12 9.21 9.33
C ARG A 61 -9.07 10.37 9.65
N ASP A 62 -9.08 11.42 8.85
CA ASP A 62 -9.93 12.59 9.06
C ASP A 62 -11.37 12.27 8.64
N GLU A 63 -12.31 12.22 9.60
CA GLU A 63 -13.72 11.88 9.38
C GLU A 63 -14.44 12.79 8.39
N GLN A 64 -13.97 14.03 8.21
CA GLN A 64 -14.58 14.97 7.27
C GLN A 64 -14.02 14.78 5.85
N PHE A 65 -12.88 14.10 5.70
CA PHE A 65 -12.22 13.93 4.41
C PHE A 65 -13.10 13.14 3.44
N LEU A 66 -13.51 13.81 2.35
CA LEU A 66 -14.41 13.28 1.31
C LEU A 66 -15.77 12.76 1.82
N SER A 67 -16.17 13.13 3.04
CA SER A 67 -17.43 12.67 3.63
C SER A 67 -18.63 13.01 2.74
N GLY A 68 -19.55 12.06 2.61
CA GLY A 68 -20.75 12.18 1.77
C GLY A 68 -20.51 12.12 0.25
N ARG A 69 -19.26 12.14 -0.23
CA ARG A 69 -18.98 11.98 -1.66
C ARG A 69 -19.14 10.51 -2.06
N LYS A 70 -19.77 10.28 -3.21
CA LYS A 70 -20.03 8.94 -3.74
C LYS A 70 -19.51 8.81 -5.17
N PHE A 71 -18.90 7.67 -5.49
CA PHE A 71 -18.23 7.36 -6.74
C PHE A 71 -18.80 6.08 -7.35
N ASP A 72 -18.79 5.99 -8.68
CA ASP A 72 -19.26 4.80 -9.38
C ASP A 72 -18.22 3.67 -9.30
N VAL A 73 -16.93 4.02 -9.23
CA VAL A 73 -15.83 3.09 -8.97
C VAL A 73 -14.87 3.70 -7.95
N VAL A 74 -14.52 2.93 -6.92
CA VAL A 74 -13.48 3.23 -5.94
C VAL A 74 -12.35 2.22 -6.12
N VAL A 75 -11.11 2.71 -6.23
CA VAL A 75 -9.90 1.91 -6.41
C VAL A 75 -9.01 2.11 -5.19
N ALA A 76 -8.62 1.02 -4.55
CA ALA A 76 -7.66 0.96 -3.48
C ALA A 76 -6.46 0.13 -3.95
N ASP A 77 -5.58 0.76 -4.73
CA ASP A 77 -4.38 0.14 -5.32
C ASP A 77 -3.18 0.32 -4.38
N TYR A 78 -2.72 -0.76 -3.74
CA TYR A 78 -1.70 -0.77 -2.68
C TYR A 78 -1.99 0.14 -1.48
N LEU A 79 -3.23 0.66 -1.37
CA LEU A 79 -3.62 1.55 -0.28
C LEU A 79 -3.59 0.83 1.06
N LEU A 80 -4.14 -0.39 1.13
CA LEU A 80 -4.27 -1.13 2.39
C LEU A 80 -2.91 -1.41 3.04
N GLY A 81 -1.92 -1.80 2.24
CA GLY A 81 -0.52 -1.97 2.68
C GLY A 81 0.10 -0.73 3.30
N ALA A 82 -0.36 0.46 2.89
CA ALA A 82 0.11 1.76 3.37
C ALA A 82 -0.64 2.29 4.60
N VAL A 83 -1.77 1.67 4.99
CA VAL A 83 -2.61 2.21 6.06
C VAL A 83 -1.86 2.25 7.38
N GLU A 84 -1.18 1.17 7.76
CA GLU A 84 -0.51 1.09 9.07
C GLU A 84 0.52 2.23 9.26
N PHE A 85 1.27 2.55 8.21
CA PHE A 85 2.22 3.67 8.20
C PHE A 85 1.57 5.04 8.43
N HIS A 86 0.36 5.26 7.88
CA HIS A 86 -0.34 6.55 7.92
C HIS A 86 -1.36 6.67 9.05
N TRP A 87 -1.89 5.54 9.51
CA TRP A 87 -2.92 5.42 10.53
C TRP A 87 -2.85 4.01 11.16
N PRO A 88 -2.03 3.84 12.23
CA PRO A 88 -1.90 2.56 12.92
C PRO A 88 -3.26 1.99 13.34
N HIS A 89 -3.48 0.70 13.05
CA HIS A 89 -4.74 -0.02 13.27
C HIS A 89 -5.96 0.58 12.56
N GLY A 90 -5.75 1.37 11.51
CA GLY A 90 -6.80 2.09 10.78
C GLY A 90 -7.51 1.28 9.70
N ALA A 91 -7.05 0.06 9.39
CA ALA A 91 -7.47 -0.70 8.22
C ALA A 91 -8.99 -0.94 8.14
N ASP A 92 -9.61 -1.39 9.23
CA ASP A 92 -11.08 -1.60 9.29
C ASP A 92 -11.83 -0.30 8.96
N ARG A 93 -11.40 0.82 9.54
CA ARG A 93 -12.05 2.12 9.36
C ARG A 93 -11.83 2.69 7.97
N VAL A 94 -10.68 2.42 7.36
CA VAL A 94 -10.44 2.75 5.94
C VAL A 94 -11.41 1.96 5.08
N MET A 95 -11.56 0.65 5.29
CA MET A 95 -12.52 -0.18 4.56
C MET A 95 -13.95 0.34 4.69
N ASP A 96 -14.41 0.68 5.90
CA ASP A 96 -15.74 1.29 6.13
C ASP A 96 -15.95 2.54 5.27
N ARG A 97 -14.95 3.43 5.24
CA ARG A 97 -14.99 4.67 4.46
C ARG A 97 -14.96 4.42 2.95
N LEU A 98 -14.24 3.40 2.50
CA LEU A 98 -14.24 3.00 1.10
C LEU A 98 -15.60 2.44 0.68
N PHE A 99 -16.23 1.60 1.50
CA PHE A 99 -17.60 1.15 1.26
C PHE A 99 -18.58 2.33 1.20
N ASP A 100 -18.45 3.27 2.13
CA ASP A 100 -19.25 4.49 2.14
C ASP A 100 -18.95 5.42 0.96
N ALA A 101 -17.82 5.29 0.26
CA ALA A 101 -17.52 6.10 -0.92
C ALA A 101 -18.16 5.53 -2.20
N VAL A 102 -18.64 4.28 -2.21
CA VAL A 102 -19.20 3.64 -3.41
C VAL A 102 -20.70 3.97 -3.54
N ARG A 103 -21.15 4.27 -4.76
CA ARG A 103 -22.58 4.45 -5.08
C ARG A 103 -23.31 3.09 -5.11
N PRO A 104 -24.63 3.06 -4.87
CA PRO A 104 -25.43 1.87 -5.15
C PRO A 104 -25.22 1.40 -6.60
N GLY A 105 -24.87 0.12 -6.79
CA GLY A 105 -24.53 -0.46 -8.08
C GLY A 105 -23.11 -0.16 -8.60
N GLY A 106 -22.27 0.50 -7.80
CA GLY A 106 -20.86 0.76 -8.10
C GLY A 106 -19.92 -0.39 -7.72
N TYR A 107 -18.62 -0.17 -7.95
CA TYR A 107 -17.57 -1.16 -7.70
C TYR A 107 -16.50 -0.63 -6.75
N LEU A 108 -16.04 -1.50 -5.84
CA LEU A 108 -14.80 -1.32 -5.10
C LEU A 108 -13.77 -2.30 -5.66
N LEU A 109 -12.64 -1.78 -6.12
CA LEU A 109 -11.50 -2.54 -6.61
C LEU A 109 -10.37 -2.44 -5.59
N VAL A 110 -9.90 -3.57 -5.08
CA VAL A 110 -8.79 -3.64 -4.13
C VAL A 110 -7.65 -4.40 -4.79
N VAL A 111 -6.45 -3.80 -4.76
CA VAL A 111 -5.22 -4.43 -5.22
C VAL A 111 -4.19 -4.31 -4.10
N GLY A 112 -3.49 -5.39 -3.81
CA GLY A 112 -2.48 -5.46 -2.76
C GLY A 112 -1.55 -6.65 -2.97
N VAL A 113 -0.70 -6.90 -1.98
CA VAL A 113 0.23 -8.02 -1.95
C VAL A 113 -0.12 -8.90 -0.75
N GLU A 114 -0.04 -10.21 -0.91
CA GLU A 114 -0.16 -11.13 0.22
C GLU A 114 1.07 -10.99 1.14
N PRO A 115 0.91 -10.97 2.47
CA PRO A 115 2.03 -10.99 3.41
C PRO A 115 2.96 -12.17 3.12
N TYR A 116 4.28 -11.94 3.04
CA TYR A 116 5.21 -13.00 2.62
C TYR A 116 5.20 -14.17 3.60
N GLU A 117 5.03 -13.93 4.89
CA GLU A 117 4.92 -14.97 5.92
C GLU A 117 3.67 -15.87 5.78
N GLY A 118 2.67 -15.41 5.03
CA GLY A 118 1.48 -16.19 4.70
C GLY A 118 1.64 -17.04 3.44
N VAL A 119 2.66 -16.78 2.61
CA VAL A 119 2.86 -17.41 1.29
C VAL A 119 4.15 -18.22 1.22
N LEU A 120 5.21 -17.74 1.84
CA LEU A 120 6.53 -18.38 1.87
C LEU A 120 6.65 -19.27 3.11
N ASP A 121 7.31 -20.41 2.96
CA ASP A 121 7.49 -21.36 4.07
C ASP A 121 8.88 -21.18 4.70
N SER A 122 8.95 -20.71 5.94
CA SER A 122 10.22 -20.58 6.69
C SER A 122 10.86 -21.91 7.12
N ARG A 123 10.12 -23.02 7.09
CA ARG A 123 10.58 -24.33 7.57
C ARG A 123 10.88 -25.29 6.43
N GLN A 124 10.14 -25.17 5.34
CA GLN A 124 10.27 -26.04 4.15
C GLN A 124 10.67 -25.27 2.89
N GLY A 125 10.54 -23.95 2.89
CA GLY A 125 11.04 -23.10 1.83
C GLY A 125 12.56 -23.14 1.80
N GLY A 126 13.11 -23.18 0.60
CA GLY A 126 14.55 -23.18 0.40
C GLY A 126 15.20 -21.90 0.93
N ALA A 127 16.53 -21.79 0.77
CA ALA A 127 17.29 -20.63 1.24
C ALA A 127 16.75 -19.28 0.74
N HIS A 128 16.09 -19.24 -0.42
CA HIS A 128 15.51 -18.02 -0.98
C HIS A 128 14.27 -17.53 -0.21
N ASP A 129 13.38 -18.42 0.22
CA ASP A 129 12.19 -18.05 0.99
C ASP A 129 12.61 -17.50 2.36
N GLN A 130 13.55 -18.18 3.00
CA GLN A 130 14.11 -17.72 4.27
C GLN A 130 14.80 -16.36 4.13
N LEU A 131 15.50 -16.10 3.02
CA LEU A 131 16.15 -14.82 2.76
C LEU A 131 15.14 -13.67 2.67
N VAL A 132 14.01 -13.87 1.98
CA VAL A 132 12.95 -12.86 1.86
C VAL A 132 12.34 -12.57 3.24
N LEU A 133 11.98 -13.62 3.97
CA LEU A 133 11.37 -13.50 5.30
C LEU A 133 12.33 -12.83 6.30
N ASP A 134 13.62 -13.15 6.26
CA ASP A 134 14.62 -12.52 7.11
C ASP A 134 14.80 -11.04 6.79
N LEU A 135 14.75 -10.66 5.51
CA LEU A 135 14.86 -9.26 5.09
C LEU A 135 13.67 -8.43 5.56
N GLU A 136 12.46 -8.97 5.41
CA GLU A 136 11.23 -8.32 5.90
C GLU A 136 11.26 -8.17 7.41
N ALA A 137 11.53 -9.25 8.15
CA ALA A 137 11.58 -9.24 9.61
C ALA A 137 12.66 -8.29 10.13
N LEU A 138 13.82 -8.21 9.46
CA LEU A 138 14.89 -7.28 9.82
C LEU A 138 14.43 -5.82 9.66
N GLY A 139 13.77 -5.49 8.54
CA GLY A 139 13.27 -4.15 8.26
C GLY A 139 12.20 -3.71 9.26
N ASP A 140 11.21 -4.56 9.51
CA ASP A 140 10.12 -4.31 10.45
C ASP A 140 10.62 -4.15 11.88
N THR A 141 11.52 -5.04 12.32
CA THR A 141 12.08 -4.95 13.68
C THR A 141 12.97 -3.72 13.83
N ALA A 142 13.74 -3.37 12.80
CA ALA A 142 14.54 -2.14 12.82
C ALA A 142 13.67 -0.88 12.94
N ALA A 143 12.56 -0.83 12.18
CA ALA A 143 11.60 0.25 12.24
C ALA A 143 10.96 0.36 13.64
N ALA A 144 10.51 -0.77 14.20
CA ALA A 144 9.91 -0.83 15.53
C ALA A 144 10.88 -0.34 16.62
N LEU A 145 12.14 -0.80 16.60
CA LEU A 145 13.19 -0.36 17.53
C LEU A 145 13.59 1.11 17.37
N ALA A 146 13.37 1.69 16.18
CA ALA A 146 13.53 3.12 15.92
C ALA A 146 12.28 3.95 16.28
N GLY A 147 11.23 3.33 16.84
CA GLY A 147 9.96 4.00 17.16
C GLY A 147 9.20 4.46 15.92
N LYS A 148 9.35 3.75 14.80
CA LYS A 148 8.67 4.03 13.53
C LYS A 148 7.67 2.91 13.22
N THR A 149 6.60 3.27 12.53
CA THR A 149 5.69 2.31 11.91
C THR A 149 6.15 1.99 10.49
N SER A 150 5.93 0.75 10.04
CA SER A 150 6.21 0.28 8.68
C SER A 150 4.91 0.11 7.86
N TYR A 151 5.08 -0.12 6.56
CA TYR A 151 4.01 -0.66 5.73
C TYR A 151 3.66 -2.05 6.22
N ARG A 152 2.39 -2.44 6.08
CA ARG A 152 1.92 -3.77 6.48
C ARG A 152 0.85 -4.23 5.53
N GLU A 153 1.17 -5.26 4.77
CA GLU A 153 0.23 -5.89 3.87
C GLU A 153 -0.89 -6.60 4.65
N LEU A 154 -2.07 -6.67 4.03
CA LEU A 154 -3.23 -7.37 4.57
C LEU A 154 -3.60 -8.51 3.63
N PRO A 155 -3.83 -9.71 4.17
CA PRO A 155 -4.09 -10.87 3.34
C PRO A 155 -5.45 -10.77 2.63
N GLU A 156 -5.59 -11.45 1.50
CA GLU A 156 -6.82 -11.39 0.70
C GLU A 156 -8.04 -11.87 1.49
N ASP A 157 -7.87 -12.89 2.33
CA ASP A 157 -8.94 -13.45 3.17
C ASP A 157 -9.52 -12.42 4.14
N TRP A 158 -8.66 -11.55 4.70
CA TRP A 158 -9.09 -10.43 5.53
C TRP A 158 -9.93 -9.45 4.69
N VAL A 159 -9.50 -9.11 3.47
CA VAL A 159 -10.26 -8.20 2.59
C VAL A 159 -11.62 -8.79 2.23
N ILE A 160 -11.66 -10.08 1.85
CA ILE A 160 -12.90 -10.80 1.53
C ILE A 160 -13.83 -10.81 2.75
N HIS A 161 -13.32 -11.06 3.94
CA HIS A 161 -14.10 -11.05 5.18
C HIS A 161 -14.72 -9.67 5.46
N GLN A 162 -13.96 -8.58 5.25
CA GLN A 162 -14.50 -7.22 5.37
C GLN A 162 -15.65 -6.98 4.39
N ILE A 163 -15.51 -7.41 3.14
CA ILE A 163 -16.55 -7.27 2.10
C ILE A 163 -17.80 -8.07 2.49
N GLN A 164 -17.64 -9.33 2.92
CA GLN A 164 -18.77 -10.21 3.28
C GLN A 164 -19.55 -9.71 4.50
N ARG A 165 -18.90 -8.98 5.41
CA ARG A 165 -19.54 -8.38 6.59
C ARG A 165 -20.33 -7.11 6.25
N ARG A 166 -20.10 -6.51 5.09
CA ARG A 166 -20.75 -5.27 4.69
C ARG A 166 -22.04 -5.56 3.92
N GLU A 167 -23.18 -5.20 4.51
CA GLU A 167 -24.47 -5.32 3.84
C GLU A 167 -24.48 -4.51 2.52
N GLY A 168 -25.03 -5.12 1.47
CA GLY A 168 -25.10 -4.52 0.13
C GLY A 168 -23.83 -4.67 -0.71
N PHE A 169 -22.79 -5.31 -0.17
CA PHE A 169 -21.58 -5.67 -0.92
C PHE A 169 -21.46 -7.19 -1.07
N GLN A 170 -20.83 -7.60 -2.17
CA GLN A 170 -20.47 -8.99 -2.44
C GLN A 170 -19.20 -9.02 -3.29
N VAL A 171 -18.42 -10.08 -3.14
CA VAL A 171 -17.27 -10.33 -4.01
C VAL A 171 -17.78 -10.84 -5.35
N VAL A 172 -17.54 -10.09 -6.42
CA VAL A 172 -17.95 -10.45 -7.79
C VAL A 172 -16.82 -11.07 -8.61
N ALA A 173 -15.57 -10.80 -8.23
CA ALA A 173 -14.37 -11.35 -8.84
C ALA A 173 -13.19 -11.24 -7.85
N SER A 174 -12.27 -12.19 -7.93
CA SER A 174 -10.96 -12.17 -7.29
C SER A 174 -9.99 -12.91 -8.21
N GLU A 175 -8.76 -12.39 -8.32
CA GLU A 175 -7.71 -12.97 -9.13
C GLU A 175 -6.36 -12.74 -8.46
N ARG A 176 -5.50 -13.77 -8.49
CA ARG A 176 -4.14 -13.73 -7.94
C ARG A 176 -3.14 -13.74 -9.08
N PHE A 177 -2.17 -12.84 -9.01
CA PHE A 177 -1.08 -12.75 -9.98
C PHE A 177 0.25 -13.09 -9.30
N PRO A 178 1.11 -13.91 -9.92
CA PRO A 178 2.42 -14.20 -9.35
C PRO A 178 3.29 -12.93 -9.37
N MET A 179 3.98 -12.66 -8.27
CA MET A 179 4.96 -11.59 -8.17
C MET A 179 6.37 -12.17 -8.12
N THR A 180 7.24 -11.73 -9.04
CA THR A 180 8.64 -12.12 -9.04
C THR A 180 9.48 -11.11 -8.26
N LEU A 181 10.05 -11.55 -7.16
CA LEU A 181 11.07 -10.78 -6.44
C LEU A 181 12.41 -10.89 -7.19
N THR A 182 13.05 -9.74 -7.38
CA THR A 182 14.35 -9.65 -8.07
C THR A 182 15.42 -9.23 -7.07
N ALA A 183 16.69 -9.52 -7.36
CA ALA A 183 17.79 -9.00 -6.55
C ALA A 183 17.72 -7.47 -6.38
N LYS A 184 17.24 -6.75 -7.41
CA LYS A 184 17.03 -5.29 -7.34
C LYS A 184 15.95 -4.90 -6.33
N SER A 185 14.82 -5.63 -6.25
CA SER A 185 13.77 -5.34 -5.27
C SER A 185 14.20 -5.69 -3.86
N LEU A 186 14.90 -6.81 -3.69
CA LEU A 186 15.43 -7.23 -2.38
C LEU A 186 16.51 -6.27 -1.86
N ARG A 187 17.39 -5.76 -2.73
CA ARG A 187 18.36 -4.71 -2.34
C ARG A 187 17.68 -3.43 -1.85
N LYS A 188 16.48 -3.09 -2.32
CA LYS A 188 15.72 -1.96 -1.75
C LYS A 188 15.24 -2.24 -0.33
N GLN A 189 14.84 -3.47 -0.04
CA GLN A 189 14.47 -3.87 1.32
C GLN A 189 15.68 -3.87 2.26
N VAL A 190 16.85 -4.32 1.79
CA VAL A 190 18.12 -4.17 2.53
C VAL A 190 18.39 -2.70 2.85
N SER A 191 18.32 -1.81 1.85
CA SER A 191 18.54 -0.37 2.06
C SER A 191 17.56 0.20 3.08
N PHE A 192 16.28 -0.15 2.98
CA PHE A 192 15.27 0.25 3.96
C PHE A 192 15.63 -0.22 5.37
N ALA A 193 15.98 -1.51 5.55
CA ALA A 193 16.37 -2.06 6.84
C ALA A 193 17.61 -1.35 7.42
N ARG A 194 18.62 -1.05 6.59
CA ARG A 194 19.81 -0.28 6.99
C ARG A 194 19.46 1.13 7.43
N ASP A 195 18.61 1.81 6.67
CA ASP A 195 18.19 3.18 6.99
C ASP A 195 17.43 3.23 8.30
N LYS A 196 16.50 2.28 8.54
CA LYS A 196 15.81 2.16 9.83
C LYS A 196 16.75 1.79 10.96
N ALA A 197 17.69 0.86 10.73
CA ALA A 197 18.67 0.44 11.73
C ALA A 197 19.55 1.61 12.22
N ARG A 198 19.89 2.56 11.34
CA ARG A 198 20.66 3.77 11.71
C ARG A 198 19.93 4.66 12.72
N GLU A 199 18.60 4.61 12.76
CA GLU A 199 17.78 5.37 13.69
C GLU A 199 17.66 4.71 15.08
N ILE A 200 18.11 3.45 15.25
CA ILE A 200 18.06 2.75 16.54
C ILE A 200 19.02 3.41 17.55
N THR A 201 18.50 3.82 18.71
CA THR A 201 19.28 4.53 19.75
C THR A 201 20.34 3.64 20.39
N ASN A 202 20.00 2.39 20.74
CA ASN A 202 20.94 1.46 21.36
C ASN A 202 22.04 1.06 20.35
N GLU A 203 23.29 1.41 20.66
CA GLU A 203 24.43 1.19 19.77
C GLU A 203 24.71 -0.29 19.49
N GLY A 204 24.59 -1.14 20.51
CA GLY A 204 24.81 -2.58 20.37
C GLY A 204 23.81 -3.22 19.40
N LEU A 205 22.53 -2.89 19.56
CA LEU A 205 21.46 -3.32 18.67
C LEU A 205 21.65 -2.77 17.26
N ARG A 206 21.89 -1.46 17.11
CA ARG A 206 22.16 -0.82 15.82
C ARG A 206 23.28 -1.54 15.07
N LYS A 207 24.42 -1.80 15.73
CA LYS A 207 25.54 -2.53 15.14
C LYS A 207 25.17 -3.96 14.74
N ALA A 208 24.37 -4.66 15.54
CA ALA A 208 23.92 -6.01 15.22
C ALA A 208 23.00 -6.03 13.98
N PHE A 209 22.05 -5.11 13.89
CA PHE A 209 21.14 -4.98 12.74
C PHE A 209 21.89 -4.65 11.44
N LEU A 210 22.83 -3.70 11.48
CA LEU A 210 23.62 -3.35 10.31
C LEU A 210 24.46 -4.54 9.82
N ARG A 211 25.12 -5.27 10.72
CA ARG A 211 25.83 -6.50 10.35
C ARG A 211 24.91 -7.55 9.75
N ARG A 212 23.69 -7.72 10.28
CA ARG A 212 22.72 -8.67 9.73
C ARG A 212 22.27 -8.25 8.33
N ALA A 213 22.06 -6.95 8.08
CA ALA A 213 21.74 -6.45 6.76
C ALA A 213 22.85 -6.74 5.75
N ASP A 214 24.12 -6.56 6.14
CA ASP A 214 25.27 -6.87 5.28
C ASP A 214 25.33 -8.37 4.93
N GLN A 215 25.13 -9.24 5.93
CA GLN A 215 25.08 -10.70 5.72
C GLN A 215 23.95 -11.13 4.77
N LEU A 216 22.76 -10.52 4.88
CA LEU A 216 21.64 -10.85 4.01
C LEU A 216 21.88 -10.33 2.58
N GLU A 217 22.54 -9.17 2.43
CA GLU A 217 22.89 -8.64 1.10
C GLU A 217 23.91 -9.51 0.36
N GLU A 218 24.89 -10.08 1.07
CA GLU A 218 25.85 -11.04 0.49
C GLU A 218 25.17 -12.30 -0.06
N GLY A 219 23.97 -12.63 0.43
CA GLY A 219 23.15 -13.75 -0.04
C GLY A 219 22.29 -13.46 -1.28
N LEU A 220 22.32 -12.23 -1.83
CA LEU A 220 21.50 -11.78 -2.98
C LEU A 220 22.21 -11.85 -4.33
#